data_AF-A0A835ET31-F1
#
_entry.id   AF-A0A835ET31-F1
#
_cell.length_a   1.000
_cell.length_b   1.000
_cell.length_c   1.000
_cell.angle_alpha   90.00
_cell.angle_beta   90.00
_cell.angle_gamma   90.00
#
_symmetry.space_group_name_H-M   'P 1'
#
loop_
_entity.id
_entity.type
_entity.pdbx_description
1 polymer ?
#
loop_
_entity_poly.entity_id
_entity_poly.type
_entity_poly.pdbx_seq_one_letter_code
_entity_poly.pdbx_strand_id
1 'polypeptide(L)'
;MQRWLTDVAVPVGDRFLCFVDYMRGFLLCDMADADDVAALELRHVALPVKPPVSFDDDGERPTTQMFRNIAAASATAVRFVTVDRRCCCGGLGVSTCERGQFLFKVTMWTLSLTTTVATWVKDGELDCEELWAMPGYHGSLPRTEWPTLPVVSCDDPDVVRFVLHNAYGYNGEDRKVWVLEIDMRKKALRSVVLHSNADEQVEFHVAAQLLF
;
A
#
# COMPACT_ATOMS: atom_id res chain seq x y z
N MET A 1 -26.07 4.88 1.24
CA MET A 1 -25.36 4.70 -0.05
C MET A 1 -24.05 5.47 0.05
N GLN A 2 -22.91 4.81 0.23
CA GLN A 2 -21.63 5.53 0.37
C GLN A 2 -21.09 5.88 -1.04
N ARG A 3 -20.70 7.15 -1.24
CA ARG A 3 -20.24 7.71 -2.52
C ARG A 3 -18.82 7.26 -2.88
N TRP A 4 -18.50 7.26 -4.17
CA TRP A 4 -17.13 7.10 -4.68
C TRP A 4 -16.25 8.25 -4.19
N LEU A 5 -15.00 7.95 -3.79
CA LEU A 5 -13.99 8.96 -3.47
C LEU A 5 -12.65 8.47 -4.04
N THR A 6 -12.07 9.27 -4.92
CA THR A 6 -10.76 8.99 -5.50
C THR A 6 -9.67 9.37 -4.51
N ASP A 7 -8.95 8.36 -3.99
CA ASP A 7 -7.80 8.54 -3.10
C ASP A 7 -6.54 8.94 -3.89
N VAL A 8 -6.35 8.37 -5.09
CA VAL A 8 -5.23 8.67 -5.99
C VAL A 8 -5.59 8.44 -7.45
N ALA A 9 -4.97 9.17 -8.38
CA ALA A 9 -5.02 8.90 -9.81
C ALA A 9 -3.66 8.39 -10.29
N VAL A 10 -3.63 7.23 -10.93
CA VAL A 10 -2.39 6.56 -11.37
C VAL A 10 -2.36 6.51 -12.89
N PRO A 11 -1.45 7.24 -13.55
CA PRO A 11 -1.20 7.06 -14.98
C PRO A 11 -0.45 5.75 -15.21
N VAL A 12 -0.84 5.01 -16.26
CA VAL A 12 -0.22 3.74 -16.62
C VAL A 12 0.10 3.76 -18.11
N GLY A 13 1.40 3.86 -18.40
CA GLY A 13 1.88 4.15 -19.75
C GLY A 13 1.36 5.50 -20.25
N ASP A 14 1.11 5.58 -21.55
CA ASP A 14 0.52 6.72 -22.25
C ASP A 14 -1.00 6.58 -22.47
N ARG A 15 -1.56 5.40 -22.18
CA ARG A 15 -2.91 5.02 -22.58
C ARG A 15 -3.92 4.96 -21.43
N PHE A 16 -3.52 4.62 -20.22
CA PHE A 16 -4.50 4.33 -19.17
C PHE A 16 -4.39 5.29 -18.00
N LEU A 17 -5.54 5.66 -17.44
CA LEU A 17 -5.63 6.41 -16.18
C LEU A 17 -6.54 5.67 -15.20
N CYS A 18 -6.01 5.35 -14.03
CA CYS A 18 -6.72 4.63 -12.98
C CYS A 18 -7.08 5.59 -11.84
N PHE A 19 -8.37 5.88 -11.67
CA PHE A 19 -8.87 6.62 -10.50
C PHE A 19 -9.14 5.62 -9.38
N VAL A 20 -8.30 5.61 -8.35
CA VAL A 20 -8.32 4.59 -7.30
C VAL A 20 -9.19 5.03 -6.13
N ASP A 21 -10.08 4.14 -5.69
CA ASP A 21 -10.77 4.19 -4.41
C ASP A 21 -10.38 2.90 -3.65
N TYR A 22 -9.47 3.00 -2.69
CA TYR A 22 -8.92 1.84 -1.95
C TYR A 22 -9.98 1.05 -1.15
N MET A 23 -11.20 1.55 -1.01
CA MET A 23 -12.34 0.80 -0.45
C MET A 23 -13.08 -0.02 -1.51
N ARG A 24 -13.10 0.42 -2.77
CA ARG A 24 -14.02 -0.07 -3.81
C ARG A 24 -13.37 -0.67 -5.05
N GLY A 25 -12.13 -0.31 -5.37
CA GLY A 25 -11.57 -0.60 -6.69
C GLY A 25 -10.85 0.58 -7.31
N PHE A 26 -10.82 0.58 -8.62
CA PHE A 26 -10.49 1.77 -9.39
C PHE A 26 -11.40 1.87 -10.61
N LEU A 27 -11.58 3.08 -11.11
CA LEU A 27 -12.17 3.34 -12.42
C LEU A 27 -11.03 3.44 -13.43
N LEU A 28 -11.02 2.52 -14.38
CA LEU A 28 -10.09 2.51 -15.51
C LEU A 28 -10.64 3.37 -16.63
N CYS A 29 -9.90 4.39 -17.02
CA CYS A 29 -10.12 5.18 -18.22
C CYS A 29 -9.12 4.73 -19.28
N ASP A 30 -9.61 4.33 -20.46
CA ASP A 30 -8.78 4.07 -21.65
C ASP A 30 -8.73 5.33 -22.51
N MET A 31 -7.56 5.95 -22.59
CA MET A 31 -7.30 7.21 -23.28
C MET A 31 -6.88 7.00 -24.74
N ALA A 32 -7.11 5.83 -25.32
CA ALA A 32 -6.78 5.57 -26.74
C ALA A 32 -7.41 6.59 -27.70
N ASP A 33 -8.64 7.03 -27.40
CA ASP A 33 -9.39 8.03 -28.17
C ASP A 33 -9.54 9.35 -27.38
N ALA A 34 -8.47 9.79 -26.69
CA ALA A 34 -8.50 10.97 -25.80
C ALA A 34 -8.99 12.27 -26.46
N ASP A 35 -8.90 12.38 -27.79
CA ASP A 35 -9.39 13.52 -28.55
C ASP A 35 -10.93 13.61 -28.57
N ASP A 36 -11.63 12.50 -28.36
CA ASP A 36 -13.09 12.44 -28.22
C ASP A 36 -13.48 12.07 -26.78
N VAL A 37 -13.61 13.08 -25.93
CA VAL A 37 -14.01 12.93 -24.52
C VAL A 37 -15.36 12.21 -24.38
N ALA A 38 -16.26 12.29 -25.38
CA ALA A 38 -17.54 11.61 -25.33
C ALA A 38 -17.44 10.09 -25.56
N ALA A 39 -16.32 9.62 -26.14
CA ALA A 39 -16.02 8.21 -26.36
C ALA A 39 -15.29 7.55 -25.16
N LEU A 40 -14.81 8.34 -24.19
CA LEU A 40 -14.10 7.82 -23.03
C LEU A 40 -15.04 7.01 -22.12
N GLU A 41 -14.77 5.71 -22.01
CA GLU A 41 -15.50 4.81 -21.12
C GLU A 41 -14.73 4.59 -19.80
N LEU A 42 -15.42 4.78 -18.67
CA LEU A 42 -14.92 4.40 -17.36
C LEU A 42 -15.38 2.99 -17.01
N ARG A 43 -14.43 2.07 -16.82
CA ARG A 43 -14.70 0.70 -16.40
C ARG A 43 -14.32 0.50 -14.94
N HIS A 44 -15.26 0.04 -14.12
CA HIS A 44 -14.97 -0.30 -12.73
C HIS A 44 -14.19 -1.62 -12.63
N VAL A 45 -13.13 -1.62 -11.84
CA VAL A 45 -12.33 -2.79 -11.52
C VAL A 45 -12.27 -2.95 -10.00
N ALA A 46 -12.81 -4.06 -9.49
CA ALA A 46 -12.74 -4.38 -8.06
C ALA A 46 -11.31 -4.78 -7.65
N LEU A 47 -10.92 -4.46 -6.41
CA LEU A 47 -9.67 -4.94 -5.82
C LEU A 47 -9.73 -6.45 -5.52
N PRO A 48 -8.59 -7.17 -5.49
CA PRO A 48 -8.55 -8.61 -5.22
C PRO A 48 -8.75 -8.96 -3.74
N VAL A 49 -9.15 -7.99 -2.92
CA VAL A 49 -9.32 -8.12 -1.47
C VAL A 49 -10.71 -7.63 -1.08
N LYS A 50 -11.22 -8.16 0.04
CA LYS A 50 -12.47 -7.66 0.60
C LYS A 50 -12.30 -6.19 1.03
N PRO A 51 -13.34 -5.36 0.86
CA PRO A 51 -13.36 -4.03 1.46
C PRO A 51 -13.09 -4.13 2.97
N PRO A 52 -12.33 -3.18 3.54
CA PRO A 52 -12.20 -3.06 4.97
C PRO A 52 -13.58 -2.90 5.61
N VAL A 53 -13.80 -3.55 6.74
CA VAL A 53 -14.97 -3.29 7.58
C VAL A 53 -14.59 -2.17 8.54
N SER A 54 -15.29 -1.04 8.51
CA SER A 54 -15.18 -0.01 9.54
C SER A 54 -15.90 -0.51 10.80
N PHE A 55 -15.21 -0.57 11.93
CA PHE A 55 -15.84 -0.91 13.22
C PHE A 55 -16.33 0.32 13.97
N ASP A 56 -15.90 1.51 13.54
CA ASP A 56 -16.32 2.77 14.15
C ASP A 56 -17.69 3.16 13.60
N ASP A 57 -18.67 3.24 14.49
CA ASP A 57 -20.08 3.59 14.24
C ASP A 57 -20.25 5.06 13.85
N ASP A 58 -19.15 5.84 13.86
CA ASP A 58 -19.10 7.26 13.54
C ASP A 58 -19.22 7.56 12.03
N GLY A 59 -19.25 6.51 11.19
CA GLY A 59 -19.45 6.63 9.75
C GLY A 59 -18.25 7.20 8.98
N GLU A 60 -17.10 7.38 9.64
CA GLU A 60 -15.86 7.81 9.01
C GLU A 60 -15.26 6.71 8.12
N ARG A 61 -14.71 7.12 6.97
CA ARG A 61 -14.08 6.22 6.01
C ARG A 61 -12.74 5.75 6.59
N PRO A 62 -12.47 4.42 6.63
CA PRO A 62 -11.17 3.92 7.08
C PRO A 62 -10.01 4.51 6.26
N THR A 63 -8.89 4.82 6.93
CA THR A 63 -7.65 5.34 6.34
C THR A 63 -6.89 4.27 5.55
N THR A 64 -7.51 3.77 4.48
CA THR A 64 -7.01 2.67 3.66
C THR A 64 -5.69 2.96 2.94
N GLN A 65 -5.43 4.22 2.58
CA GLN A 65 -4.16 4.63 1.96
C GLN A 65 -2.92 4.35 2.85
N MET A 66 -3.10 4.20 4.17
CA MET A 66 -2.01 3.83 5.07
C MET A 66 -1.51 2.40 4.86
N PHE A 67 -2.31 1.54 4.22
CA PHE A 67 -2.05 0.10 4.12
C PHE A 67 -2.22 -0.45 2.72
N ARG A 68 -2.53 0.40 1.74
CA ARG A 68 -2.84 -0.01 0.37
C ARG A 68 -2.19 0.95 -0.61
N ASN A 69 -1.63 0.40 -1.68
CA ASN A 69 -1.12 1.20 -2.78
C ASN A 69 -1.36 0.54 -4.13
N ILE A 70 -1.72 1.36 -5.12
CA ILE A 70 -1.74 0.99 -6.54
C ILE A 70 -0.71 1.84 -7.26
N ALA A 71 0.10 1.20 -8.11
CA ALA A 71 1.05 1.87 -8.98
C ALA A 71 1.11 1.19 -10.34
N ALA A 72 1.68 1.88 -11.33
CA ALA A 72 2.01 1.28 -12.60
C ALA A 72 3.08 0.17 -12.42
N ALA A 73 2.82 -1.01 -12.98
CA ALA A 73 3.75 -2.13 -13.04
C ALA A 73 4.52 -2.18 -14.37
N SER A 74 3.89 -1.65 -15.42
CA SER A 74 4.41 -1.49 -16.78
C SER A 74 3.53 -0.49 -17.52
N ALA A 75 3.75 -0.29 -18.82
CA ALA A 75 2.89 0.54 -19.66
C ALA A 75 1.43 0.05 -19.74
N THR A 76 1.16 -1.21 -19.38
CA THR A 76 -0.16 -1.83 -19.56
C THR A 76 -0.61 -2.68 -18.36
N ALA A 77 0.01 -2.51 -17.20
CA ALA A 77 -0.31 -3.27 -16.01
C ALA A 77 -0.17 -2.42 -14.75
N VAL A 78 -0.94 -2.77 -13.73
CA VAL A 78 -0.85 -2.17 -12.40
C VAL A 78 -0.44 -3.21 -11.36
N ARG A 79 0.28 -2.75 -10.35
CA ARG A 79 0.48 -3.48 -9.10
C ARG A 79 -0.46 -2.94 -8.05
N PHE A 80 -0.96 -3.85 -7.23
CA PHE A 80 -1.65 -3.55 -5.99
C PHE A 80 -0.90 -4.22 -4.86
N VAL A 81 -0.66 -3.47 -3.79
CA VAL A 81 -0.05 -3.99 -2.56
C VAL A 81 -0.93 -3.67 -1.37
N THR A 82 -1.05 -4.63 -0.45
CA THR A 82 -1.72 -4.44 0.85
C THR A 82 -0.82 -4.86 1.99
N VAL A 83 -0.98 -4.20 3.13
CA VAL A 83 -0.46 -4.63 4.43
C VAL A 83 -1.66 -4.94 5.32
N ASP A 84 -1.94 -6.22 5.50
CA ASP A 84 -3.09 -6.69 6.29
C ASP A 84 -2.61 -7.27 7.63
N ARG A 85 -3.34 -7.02 8.72
CA ARG A 85 -3.05 -7.66 10.00
C ARG A 85 -3.41 -9.15 9.95
N ARG A 86 -2.62 -10.00 10.61
CA ARG A 86 -2.83 -11.46 10.65
C ARG A 86 -3.87 -11.90 11.68
N CYS A 87 -4.31 -11.02 12.58
CA CYS A 87 -5.16 -11.42 13.69
C CYS A 87 -6.57 -11.89 13.25
N CYS A 88 -7.07 -12.92 13.93
CA CYS A 88 -8.40 -13.50 13.75
C CYS A 88 -9.55 -12.69 14.37
N CYS A 89 -9.26 -11.65 15.18
CA CYS A 89 -10.27 -10.74 15.73
C CYS A 89 -9.91 -9.28 15.41
N GLY A 90 -10.63 -8.71 14.45
CA GLY A 90 -10.43 -7.33 13.98
C GLY A 90 -10.33 -7.19 12.47
N GLY A 91 -10.84 -6.09 11.91
CA GLY A 91 -10.55 -5.67 10.54
C GLY A 91 -9.34 -4.73 10.47
N LEU A 92 -9.20 -4.02 9.35
CA LEU A 92 -8.14 -3.03 9.17
C LEU A 92 -8.30 -1.91 10.20
N GLY A 93 -7.43 -1.90 11.21
CA GLY A 93 -7.32 -0.80 12.18
C GLY A 93 -7.49 -1.18 13.65
N VAL A 94 -8.27 -2.21 13.98
CA VAL A 94 -8.58 -2.54 15.38
C VAL A 94 -8.47 -4.04 15.61
N SER A 95 -7.47 -4.45 16.39
CA SER A 95 -7.43 -5.77 16.99
C SER A 95 -7.12 -5.59 18.47
N THR A 96 -7.97 -6.15 19.32
CA THR A 96 -7.76 -6.20 20.77
C THR A 96 -6.92 -7.40 21.19
N CYS A 97 -6.41 -8.18 20.22
CA CYS A 97 -5.57 -9.32 20.49
C CYS A 97 -4.13 -8.89 20.73
N GLU A 98 -3.72 -8.87 21.99
CA GLU A 98 -2.34 -8.61 22.41
C GLU A 98 -1.31 -9.50 21.68
N ARG A 99 -1.69 -10.74 21.33
CA ARG A 99 -0.81 -11.69 20.63
C ARG A 99 -0.68 -11.45 19.13
N GLY A 100 -1.64 -10.74 18.53
CA GLY A 100 -1.72 -10.51 17.09
C GLY A 100 -1.53 -9.07 16.67
N GLN A 101 -1.32 -8.16 17.64
CA GLN A 101 -1.34 -6.72 17.40
C GLN A 101 -0.30 -6.28 16.37
N PHE A 102 0.86 -6.93 16.32
CA PHE A 102 1.97 -6.57 15.41
C PHE A 102 2.23 -7.60 14.31
N LEU A 103 1.39 -8.63 14.20
CA LEU A 103 1.50 -9.62 13.14
C LEU A 103 0.80 -9.10 11.89
N PHE A 104 1.53 -9.07 10.78
CA PHE A 104 1.02 -8.58 9.51
C PHE A 104 1.48 -9.47 8.36
N LYS A 105 0.81 -9.27 7.23
CA LYS A 105 1.16 -9.86 5.95
C LYS A 105 1.11 -8.79 4.88
N VAL A 106 2.16 -8.70 4.09
CA VAL A 106 2.17 -7.93 2.86
C VAL A 106 1.79 -8.84 1.71
N THR A 107 0.85 -8.44 0.87
CA THR A 107 0.48 -9.19 -0.33
C THR A 107 0.55 -8.31 -1.55
N MET A 108 1.04 -8.86 -2.67
CA MET A 108 1.20 -8.16 -3.93
C MET A 108 0.42 -8.87 -5.04
N TRP A 109 -0.25 -8.09 -5.88
CA TRP A 109 -0.98 -8.56 -7.04
C TRP A 109 -0.68 -7.70 -8.27
N THR A 110 -0.80 -8.32 -9.44
CA THR A 110 -0.68 -7.66 -10.74
C THR A 110 -1.96 -7.84 -11.54
N LEU A 111 -2.34 -6.81 -12.27
CA LEU A 111 -3.44 -6.84 -13.22
C LEU A 111 -3.00 -6.28 -14.57
N SER A 112 -3.29 -7.02 -15.64
CA SER A 112 -3.16 -6.51 -17.01
C SER A 112 -4.37 -5.64 -17.36
N LEU A 113 -4.12 -4.45 -17.91
CA LEU A 113 -5.16 -3.51 -18.35
C LEU A 113 -5.61 -3.75 -19.80
N THR A 114 -4.89 -4.58 -20.56
CA THR A 114 -5.21 -4.89 -21.96
C THR A 114 -6.36 -5.87 -22.12
N THR A 115 -6.70 -6.62 -21.06
CA THR A 115 -7.75 -7.62 -21.11
C THR A 115 -9.11 -6.98 -20.83
N THR A 116 -10.15 -7.47 -21.49
CA THR A 116 -11.52 -7.02 -21.24
C THR A 116 -12.05 -7.48 -19.88
N VAL A 117 -11.56 -8.63 -19.40
CA VAL A 117 -11.85 -9.16 -18.07
C VAL A 117 -10.69 -8.81 -17.15
N ALA A 118 -11.00 -8.09 -16.06
CA ALA A 118 -10.02 -7.71 -15.06
C ALA A 118 -9.78 -8.89 -14.10
N THR A 119 -8.70 -9.65 -14.34
CA THR A 119 -8.31 -10.79 -13.50
C THR A 119 -6.99 -10.48 -12.80
N TRP A 120 -7.05 -10.26 -11.49
CA TRP A 120 -5.86 -10.10 -10.65
C TRP A 120 -5.11 -11.41 -10.50
N VAL A 121 -3.79 -11.35 -10.68
CA VAL A 121 -2.85 -12.44 -10.38
C VAL A 121 -2.13 -12.09 -9.08
N LYS A 122 -2.10 -13.04 -8.14
CA LYS A 122 -1.35 -12.88 -6.89
C LYS A 122 0.12 -13.22 -7.14
N ASP A 123 1.00 -12.24 -7.00
CA ASP A 123 2.43 -12.38 -7.31
C ASP A 123 3.21 -12.97 -6.13
N GLY A 124 2.84 -12.57 -4.91
CA GLY A 124 3.58 -12.99 -3.73
C GLY A 124 2.98 -12.49 -2.42
N GLU A 125 3.44 -13.11 -1.33
CA GLU A 125 3.16 -12.72 0.04
C GLU A 125 4.45 -12.68 0.84
N LEU A 126 4.51 -11.74 1.78
CA LEU A 126 5.56 -11.63 2.77
C LEU A 126 4.93 -11.58 4.16
N ASP A 127 5.18 -12.60 4.97
CA ASP A 127 4.78 -12.61 6.38
C ASP A 127 5.75 -11.79 7.24
N CYS A 128 5.26 -11.22 8.33
CA CYS A 128 6.09 -10.51 9.31
C CYS A 128 7.27 -11.35 9.83
N GLU A 129 7.10 -12.65 10.04
CA GLU A 129 8.17 -13.55 10.48
C GLU A 129 9.26 -13.69 9.40
N GLU A 130 8.88 -13.75 8.13
CA GLU A 130 9.82 -13.77 7.01
C GLU A 130 10.61 -12.46 6.95
N LEU A 131 9.95 -11.31 7.12
CA LEU A 131 10.63 -10.01 7.18
C LEU A 131 11.64 -9.96 8.33
N TRP A 132 11.23 -10.38 9.52
CA TRP A 132 12.07 -10.33 10.72
C TRP A 132 13.28 -11.26 10.68
N ALA A 133 13.23 -12.29 9.84
CA ALA A 133 14.30 -13.23 9.58
C ALA A 133 15.25 -12.79 8.45
N MET A 134 14.94 -11.70 7.73
CA MET A 134 15.80 -11.24 6.64
C MET A 134 17.16 -10.74 7.14
N PRO A 135 18.25 -11.06 6.42
CA PRO A 135 19.53 -10.41 6.65
C PRO A 135 19.39 -8.89 6.58
N GLY A 136 19.95 -8.19 7.56
CA GLY A 136 19.84 -6.72 7.66
C GLY A 136 18.65 -6.21 8.46
N TYR A 137 17.67 -7.07 8.82
CA TYR A 137 16.58 -6.67 9.72
C TYR A 137 16.99 -6.67 11.20
N HIS A 138 18.05 -7.39 11.56
CA HIS A 138 18.48 -7.59 12.95
C HIS A 138 19.03 -6.32 13.63
N GLY A 139 18.82 -6.20 14.95
CA GLY A 139 19.57 -5.33 15.85
C GLY A 139 18.94 -3.97 16.18
N SER A 140 18.30 -3.29 15.22
CA SER A 140 17.81 -1.91 15.43
C SER A 140 16.39 -1.61 14.94
N LEU A 141 15.78 -2.51 14.15
CA LEU A 141 14.44 -2.31 13.64
C LEU A 141 13.36 -2.78 14.62
N PRO A 142 12.29 -1.99 14.81
CA PRO A 142 11.20 -2.34 15.70
C PRO A 142 10.36 -3.50 15.13
N ARG A 143 9.95 -4.42 16.01
CA ARG A 143 8.93 -5.46 15.73
C ARG A 143 7.58 -5.15 16.41
N THR A 144 7.48 -3.97 16.99
CA THR A 144 6.39 -3.53 17.87
C THR A 144 5.37 -2.66 17.15
N GLU A 145 5.47 -2.52 15.83
CA GLU A 145 4.53 -1.84 14.95
C GLU A 145 4.54 -2.55 13.58
N TRP A 146 3.42 -2.55 12.85
CA TRP A 146 3.40 -3.06 11.48
C TRP A 146 3.73 -1.94 10.48
N PRO A 147 4.28 -2.27 9.30
CA PRO A 147 4.63 -1.28 8.30
C PRO A 147 3.40 -0.53 7.75
N THR A 148 3.56 0.77 7.53
CA THR A 148 2.55 1.68 6.96
C THR A 148 3.06 2.26 5.64
N LEU A 149 2.16 2.92 4.92
CA LEU A 149 2.44 3.64 3.66
C LEU A 149 3.22 2.77 2.67
N PRO A 150 2.67 1.60 2.27
CA PRO A 150 3.32 0.81 1.23
C PRO A 150 3.36 1.63 -0.05
N VAL A 151 4.50 1.69 -0.74
CA VAL A 151 4.63 2.34 -2.04
C VAL A 151 5.40 1.43 -2.97
N VAL A 152 4.75 0.99 -4.06
CA VAL A 152 5.44 0.24 -5.11
C VAL A 152 6.38 1.20 -5.83
N SER A 153 7.65 0.80 -5.98
CA SER A 153 8.65 1.61 -6.68
C SER A 153 8.30 1.74 -8.17
N CYS A 154 8.44 2.96 -8.70
CA CYS A 154 8.29 3.24 -10.12
C CYS A 154 9.43 2.64 -10.97
N ASP A 155 10.64 2.56 -10.43
CA ASP A 155 11.83 2.05 -11.14
C ASP A 155 11.86 0.53 -11.23
N ASP A 156 11.50 -0.14 -10.12
CA ASP A 156 11.46 -1.58 -10.02
C ASP A 156 10.18 -2.00 -9.31
N PRO A 157 9.16 -2.42 -10.06
CA PRO A 157 7.85 -2.61 -9.48
C PRO A 157 7.73 -3.95 -8.72
N ASP A 158 8.78 -4.78 -8.66
CA ASP A 158 8.90 -5.87 -7.66
C ASP A 158 9.36 -5.36 -6.28
N VAL A 159 9.75 -4.08 -6.15
CA VAL A 159 10.14 -3.45 -4.90
C VAL A 159 8.99 -2.67 -4.28
N VAL A 160 8.78 -2.88 -2.99
CA VAL A 160 7.85 -2.08 -2.20
C VAL A 160 8.59 -1.42 -1.07
N ARG A 161 8.33 -0.11 -0.91
CA ARG A 161 8.80 0.70 0.20
C ARG A 161 7.76 0.73 1.29
N PHE A 162 8.17 0.67 2.54
CA PHE A 162 7.28 0.82 3.68
C PHE A 162 7.91 1.71 4.73
N VAL A 163 7.05 2.35 5.52
CA VAL A 163 7.45 3.12 6.69
C VAL A 163 7.25 2.26 7.94
N LEU A 164 8.27 2.22 8.80
CA LEU A 164 8.22 1.64 10.14
C LEU A 164 8.41 2.72 11.18
N HIS A 165 7.70 2.60 12.29
CA HIS A 165 7.81 3.49 13.43
C HIS A 165 8.24 2.71 14.67
N ASN A 166 8.93 3.35 15.61
CA ASN A 166 9.09 2.78 16.95
C ASN A 166 7.83 3.01 17.76
N ALA A 167 7.54 2.08 18.68
CA ALA A 167 6.45 2.23 19.62
C ALA A 167 6.63 3.53 20.43
N TYR A 168 5.53 4.26 20.63
CA TYR A 168 5.50 5.55 21.32
C TYR A 168 6.28 5.52 22.65
N GLY A 169 7.39 6.25 22.71
CA GLY A 169 7.93 6.71 24.00
C GLY A 169 6.98 7.77 24.56
N TYR A 170 6.70 7.73 25.86
CA TYR A 170 5.70 8.56 26.57
C TYR A 170 5.79 10.08 26.31
N ASN A 171 6.88 10.58 25.72
CA ASN A 171 7.11 12.01 25.46
C ASN A 171 7.27 12.40 23.98
N GLY A 172 7.13 11.49 23.00
CA GLY A 172 7.21 11.82 21.57
C GLY A 172 8.59 12.25 21.03
N GLU A 173 9.52 12.64 21.90
CA GLU A 173 10.86 13.15 21.58
C GLU A 173 11.80 12.11 20.94
N ASP A 174 11.47 10.82 21.01
CA ASP A 174 12.28 9.72 20.46
C ASP A 174 11.65 9.03 19.23
N ARG A 175 10.69 9.66 18.53
CA ARG A 175 10.07 9.04 17.35
C ARG A 175 11.12 8.82 16.25
N LYS A 176 11.37 7.55 15.95
CA LYS A 176 12.24 7.09 14.87
C LYS A 176 11.38 6.50 13.78
N VAL A 177 11.69 6.91 12.55
CA VAL A 177 11.01 6.44 11.35
C VAL A 177 12.03 5.72 10.48
N TRP A 178 11.74 4.50 10.07
CA TRP A 178 12.58 3.77 9.12
C TRP A 178 11.83 3.60 7.82
N VAL A 179 12.49 3.90 6.70
CA VAL A 179 12.01 3.53 5.37
C VAL A 179 12.71 2.23 4.99
N LEU A 180 11.93 1.18 4.76
CA LEU A 180 12.42 -0.09 4.27
C LEU A 180 12.14 -0.19 2.77
N GLU A 181 13.12 -0.65 2.00
CA GLU A 181 12.88 -1.10 0.63
C GLU A 181 13.01 -2.63 0.57
N ILE A 182 11.96 -3.30 0.13
CA ILE A 182 11.90 -4.76 0.10
C ILE A 182 11.61 -5.21 -1.33
N ASP A 183 12.46 -6.09 -1.84
CA ASP A 183 12.18 -6.88 -3.04
C ASP A 183 11.18 -7.98 -2.69
N MET A 184 9.92 -7.80 -3.07
CA MET A 184 8.83 -8.71 -2.73
C MET A 184 8.96 -10.05 -3.47
N ARG A 185 9.61 -10.08 -4.63
CA ARG A 185 9.80 -11.28 -5.44
C ARG A 185 10.94 -12.15 -4.92
N LYS A 186 12.07 -11.53 -4.60
CA LYS A 186 13.25 -12.22 -4.02
C LYS A 186 13.13 -12.42 -2.52
N LYS A 187 12.14 -11.77 -1.88
CA LYS A 187 11.97 -11.68 -0.42
C LYS A 187 13.26 -11.24 0.25
N ALA A 188 13.77 -10.09 -0.19
CA ALA A 188 15.05 -9.55 0.27
C ALA A 188 14.93 -8.08 0.66
N LEU A 189 15.49 -7.74 1.82
CA LEU A 189 15.63 -6.36 2.27
C LEU A 189 16.75 -5.68 1.46
N ARG A 190 16.39 -4.68 0.64
CA ARG A 190 17.34 -3.94 -0.21
C ARG A 190 18.01 -2.81 0.54
N SER A 191 17.26 -2.05 1.32
CA SER A 191 17.78 -0.92 2.08
C SER A 191 16.92 -0.60 3.29
N VAL A 192 17.55 0.08 4.25
CA VAL A 192 16.95 0.59 5.49
C VAL A 192 17.49 1.99 5.73
N VAL A 193 16.60 2.98 5.78
CA VAL A 193 16.98 4.38 6.02
C VAL A 193 16.28 4.89 7.27
N LEU A 194 17.06 5.24 8.29
CA LEU A 194 16.56 5.87 9.52
C LEU A 194 16.41 7.38 9.32
N HIS A 195 15.21 7.89 9.60
CA HIS A 195 14.88 9.29 9.76
C HIS A 195 14.61 9.53 11.26
N SER A 196 15.50 10.26 11.92
CA SER A 196 15.30 10.74 13.30
C SER A 196 14.65 12.13 13.25
N ASN A 197 13.56 12.35 13.97
CA ASN A 197 12.87 13.64 13.96
C ASN A 197 13.77 14.78 14.44
N ALA A 198 13.84 15.84 13.62
CA ALA A 198 13.82 17.22 14.08
C ALA A 198 12.63 18.01 13.49
N ASP A 199 11.78 17.42 12.62
CA ASP A 199 10.65 18.14 12.03
C ASP A 199 9.41 17.26 11.91
N GLU A 200 8.28 17.77 12.42
CA GLU A 200 6.95 17.14 12.42
C GLU A 200 6.34 16.92 11.01
N GLN A 201 7.11 17.11 9.94
CA GLN A 201 6.68 16.98 8.54
C GLN A 201 7.19 15.71 7.84
N VAL A 202 7.91 14.82 8.53
CA VAL A 202 8.52 13.61 7.93
C VAL A 202 7.49 12.70 7.26
N GLU A 203 6.26 12.56 7.74
CA GLU A 203 5.27 11.69 7.09
C GLU A 203 4.85 12.21 5.70
N PHE A 204 4.64 13.52 5.56
CA PHE A 204 4.33 14.14 4.26
C PHE A 204 5.58 14.25 3.38
N HIS A 205 6.76 14.48 3.97
CA HIS A 205 8.02 14.60 3.23
C HIS A 205 8.53 13.24 2.73
N VAL A 206 8.40 12.18 3.54
CA VAL A 206 8.70 10.80 3.13
C VAL A 206 7.66 10.34 2.13
N ALA A 207 6.36 10.57 2.35
CA ALA A 207 5.35 10.27 1.33
C ALA A 207 5.61 11.01 0.00
N ALA A 208 6.09 12.26 0.05
CA ALA A 208 6.48 13.01 -1.15
C ALA A 208 7.77 12.47 -1.79
N GLN A 209 8.80 12.12 -1.02
CA GLN A 209 10.03 11.49 -1.52
C GLN A 209 9.81 10.06 -2.03
N LEU A 210 8.75 9.39 -1.60
CA LEU A 210 8.36 8.07 -2.11
C LEU A 210 7.62 8.15 -3.46
N LEU A 211 7.19 9.34 -3.88
CA LEU A 211 6.45 9.59 -5.13
C LEU A 211 7.32 10.17 -6.26
N PHE A 212 8.62 10.43 -6.04
CA PHE A 212 9.55 10.98 -7.04
C PHE A 212 10.91 10.29 -7.02
#